data_AF-A0AAE3LYG6-F1
#
_entry.id   AF-A0AAE3LYG6-F1
#
_cell.length_a   1.000
_cell.length_b   1.000
_cell.length_c   1.000
_cell.angle_alpha   90.00
_cell.angle_beta   90.00
_cell.angle_gamma   90.00
#
_symmetry.space_group_name_H-M   'P 1'
#
loop_
_entity.id
_entity.type
_entity.pdbx_description
1 polymer ?
#
loop_
_entity_poly.entity_id
_entity_poly.type
_entity_poly.pdbx_seq_one_letter_code
_entity_poly.pdbx_strand_id
1 'polypeptide(L)'
;MRKRLESETLRLFLKAVFTRFYIAVLAVAPSIATADVSVSSDFHRWAMQNQSVSVSAGNWVSYNLNVPIRGAITVDAEIQNNTFDDGSAYICDETSYRRFQQGQPNNCLGMNRTRQRINFTVPVSAPGTYYLILDNSFSMLNSKQYNVSVIVPDRMDPQFRRGLTDLLRLADQYVETTFQAPDFKLSIESCGQANAYSVVSTGDIVLCSELLFAAGENQSVGMVIGTLFHEIGHSLLNLWGLPNFANEETVDEFATYILLQGDDPSLLRDYIEYHERQNSWAQASQIIEQGGTHPLSAQRARNVRRNMQNAAAFSERWNRLIYPHMTDSSLLSVVRSPTRYNSVSIAQQVLRTRGVTW
;
A
#
# COMPACT_ATOMS: atom_id res chain seq x y z
N MET A 1 6.90 -20.92 -12.86
CA MET A 1 7.32 -21.20 -11.47
C MET A 1 7.20 -19.97 -10.57
N ARG A 2 7.73 -18.79 -10.96
CA ARG A 2 7.65 -17.53 -10.19
C ARG A 2 6.22 -17.09 -9.78
N LYS A 3 5.24 -17.09 -10.71
CA LYS A 3 3.83 -16.79 -10.38
C LYS A 3 3.21 -17.68 -9.29
N ARG A 4 3.65 -18.94 -9.19
CA ARG A 4 3.12 -19.89 -8.19
C ARG A 4 3.72 -19.61 -6.81
N LEU A 5 5.01 -19.26 -6.77
CA LEU A 5 5.71 -18.83 -5.56
C LEU A 5 5.13 -17.51 -5.02
N GLU A 6 4.91 -16.52 -5.89
CA GLU A 6 4.28 -15.25 -5.51
C GLU A 6 2.88 -15.46 -4.90
N SER A 7 2.06 -16.33 -5.49
CA SER A 7 0.72 -16.64 -4.96
C SER A 7 0.76 -17.37 -3.60
N GLU A 8 1.70 -18.28 -3.36
CA GLU A 8 1.80 -19.00 -2.09
C GLU A 8 2.33 -18.11 -0.95
N THR A 9 3.34 -17.30 -1.22
CA THR A 9 3.87 -16.32 -0.25
C THR A 9 2.78 -15.34 0.19
N LEU A 10 2.00 -14.81 -0.75
CA LEU A 10 0.89 -13.89 -0.47
C LEU A 10 -0.23 -14.56 0.35
N ARG A 11 -0.50 -15.85 0.11
CA ARG A 11 -1.49 -16.63 0.89
C ARG A 11 -1.04 -16.85 2.32
N LEU A 12 0.24 -17.18 2.54
CA LEU A 12 0.81 -17.32 3.89
C LEU A 12 0.84 -15.98 4.62
N PHE A 13 1.17 -14.90 3.90
CA PHE A 13 1.10 -13.54 4.39
C PHE A 13 -0.30 -13.19 4.89
N LEU A 14 -1.34 -13.36 4.08
CA LEU A 14 -2.72 -13.13 4.51
C LEU A 14 -3.10 -13.94 5.73
N LYS A 15 -2.74 -15.23 5.79
CA LYS A 15 -3.00 -16.06 6.99
C LYS A 15 -2.34 -15.47 8.23
N ALA A 16 -1.12 -14.95 8.13
CA ALA A 16 -0.45 -14.29 9.22
C ALA A 16 -1.15 -12.97 9.61
N VAL A 17 -1.54 -12.15 8.62
CA VAL A 17 -2.34 -10.93 8.82
C VAL A 17 -3.61 -11.28 9.58
N PHE A 18 -4.40 -12.23 9.07
CA PHE A 18 -5.64 -12.67 9.70
C PHE A 18 -5.44 -13.15 11.11
N THR A 19 -4.48 -14.05 11.33
CA THR A 19 -4.29 -14.65 12.66
C THR A 19 -3.95 -13.57 13.70
N ARG A 20 -3.10 -12.59 13.34
CA ARG A 20 -2.72 -11.50 14.23
C ARG A 20 -3.83 -10.46 14.41
N PHE A 21 -4.54 -10.12 13.33
CA PHE A 21 -5.67 -9.20 13.38
C PHE A 21 -6.84 -9.79 14.18
N TYR A 22 -7.14 -11.08 14.00
CA TYR A 22 -8.18 -11.77 14.78
C TYR A 22 -7.87 -11.81 16.27
N ILE A 23 -6.60 -12.02 16.65
CA ILE A 23 -6.17 -11.96 18.05
C ILE A 23 -6.39 -10.55 18.62
N ALA A 24 -6.16 -9.50 17.82
CA ALA A 24 -6.39 -8.12 18.24
C ALA A 24 -7.88 -7.74 18.37
N VAL A 25 -8.79 -8.43 17.66
CA VAL A 25 -10.20 -8.00 17.51
C VAL A 25 -11.22 -8.88 18.25
N LEU A 26 -10.84 -10.03 18.82
CA LEU A 26 -11.82 -10.93 19.46
C LEU A 26 -12.32 -10.47 20.85
N ALA A 27 -13.52 -9.86 20.86
CA ALA A 27 -14.66 -10.23 21.70
C ALA A 27 -15.93 -9.48 21.24
N VAL A 28 -17.06 -10.19 21.11
CA VAL A 28 -18.46 -9.71 20.92
C VAL A 28 -19.06 -9.85 19.49
N ALA A 29 -20.14 -10.66 19.41
CA ALA A 29 -21.08 -10.90 18.30
C ALA A 29 -22.20 -9.81 18.28
N PRO A 30 -23.34 -9.87 17.53
CA PRO A 30 -23.76 -10.61 16.33
C PRO A 30 -24.04 -9.66 15.12
N SER A 31 -24.52 -10.21 14.00
CA SER A 31 -24.87 -9.59 12.70
C SER A 31 -25.17 -8.08 12.70
N ILE A 32 -24.18 -7.25 12.33
CA ILE A 32 -24.34 -5.80 12.14
C ILE A 32 -24.37 -5.48 10.64
N ALA A 33 -25.03 -4.38 10.28
CA ALA A 33 -25.06 -3.85 8.94
C ALA A 33 -23.63 -3.69 8.43
N THR A 34 -23.28 -4.42 7.37
CA THR A 34 -21.92 -4.42 6.84
C THR A 34 -21.62 -3.05 6.23
N ALA A 35 -20.57 -2.36 6.66
CA ALA A 35 -20.11 -1.20 5.92
C ALA A 35 -19.73 -1.59 4.48
N ASP A 36 -19.70 -0.58 3.61
CA ASP A 36 -19.40 -0.74 2.20
C ASP A 36 -17.90 -0.95 2.01
N VAL A 37 -17.46 -2.20 2.25
CA VAL A 37 -16.10 -2.65 1.94
C VAL A 37 -16.03 -3.12 0.49
N SER A 38 -15.02 -2.66 -0.24
CA SER A 38 -14.82 -3.08 -1.63
C SER A 38 -13.37 -3.42 -1.94
N VAL A 39 -13.17 -4.44 -2.78
CA VAL A 39 -11.85 -4.81 -3.29
C VAL A 39 -11.97 -5.03 -4.77
N SER A 40 -11.28 -4.20 -5.55
CA SER A 40 -11.22 -4.34 -7.00
C SER A 40 -10.68 -5.73 -7.39
N SER A 41 -11.27 -6.36 -8.41
CA SER A 41 -10.66 -7.55 -9.03
C SER A 41 -9.46 -7.20 -9.88
N ASP A 42 -9.38 -5.96 -10.34
CA ASP A 42 -8.45 -5.52 -11.37
C ASP A 42 -7.36 -4.70 -10.69
N PHE A 43 -6.11 -5.02 -11.01
CA PHE A 43 -4.96 -4.37 -10.42
C PHE A 43 -3.80 -4.27 -11.40
N HIS A 44 -2.79 -3.48 -11.06
CA HIS A 44 -1.56 -3.37 -11.82
C HIS A 44 -0.44 -4.14 -11.11
N ARG A 45 0.27 -5.01 -11.86
CA ARG A 45 1.43 -5.74 -11.35
C ARG A 45 2.71 -5.36 -12.07
N TRP A 46 3.82 -5.48 -11.38
CA TRP A 46 5.13 -5.47 -12.03
C TRP A 46 5.30 -6.74 -12.87
N ALA A 47 5.42 -6.57 -14.18
CA ALA A 47 5.92 -7.61 -15.07
C ALA A 47 7.46 -7.65 -15.09
N MET A 48 8.08 -6.48 -14.91
CA MET A 48 9.52 -6.29 -14.73
C MET A 48 9.72 -5.19 -13.70
N GLN A 49 10.70 -5.32 -12.81
CA GLN A 49 10.99 -4.30 -11.78
C GLN A 49 12.50 -4.12 -11.71
N ASN A 50 12.97 -2.92 -12.05
CA ASN A 50 14.39 -2.53 -12.06
C ASN A 50 15.31 -3.59 -12.70
N GLN A 51 14.86 -4.16 -13.81
CA GLN A 51 15.60 -5.20 -14.51
C GLN A 51 16.70 -4.54 -15.34
N SER A 52 17.96 -4.87 -15.02
CA SER A 52 19.09 -4.48 -15.85
C SER A 52 19.10 -5.31 -17.16
N VAL A 53 19.17 -4.62 -18.30
CA VAL A 53 19.14 -5.22 -19.63
C VAL A 53 20.20 -4.57 -20.53
N SER A 54 21.06 -5.40 -21.12
CA SER A 54 22.04 -4.99 -22.12
C SER A 54 21.52 -5.27 -23.53
N VAL A 55 21.54 -4.25 -24.40
CA VAL A 55 21.21 -4.39 -25.82
C VAL A 55 22.43 -4.06 -26.66
N SER A 56 22.95 -5.06 -27.39
CA SER A 56 24.13 -4.90 -28.25
C SER A 56 23.92 -3.85 -29.34
N ALA A 57 25.00 -3.27 -29.83
CA ALA A 57 24.97 -2.37 -31.00
C ALA A 57 24.33 -3.07 -32.21
N GLY A 58 23.48 -2.36 -32.95
CA GLY A 58 22.81 -2.86 -34.15
C GLY A 58 21.72 -3.91 -33.88
N ASN A 59 21.37 -4.15 -32.60
CA ASN A 59 20.45 -5.21 -32.19
C ASN A 59 19.29 -4.65 -31.35
N TRP A 60 18.31 -5.51 -31.11
CA TRP A 60 17.21 -5.28 -30.19
C TRP A 60 16.97 -6.56 -29.36
N VAL A 61 16.29 -6.42 -28.23
CA VAL A 61 15.80 -7.54 -27.42
C VAL A 61 14.32 -7.38 -27.12
N SER A 62 13.64 -8.47 -26.81
CA SER A 62 12.22 -8.45 -26.50
C SER A 62 11.85 -9.30 -25.29
N TYR A 63 10.84 -8.86 -24.54
CA TYR A 63 10.28 -9.57 -23.40
C TYR A 63 8.78 -9.78 -23.58
N ASN A 64 8.33 -11.01 -23.35
CA ASN A 64 6.91 -11.36 -23.41
C ASN A 64 6.19 -10.88 -22.14
N LEU A 65 5.08 -10.17 -22.34
CA LEU A 65 4.19 -9.65 -21.31
C LEU A 65 2.80 -10.27 -21.50
N ASN A 66 2.43 -11.17 -20.59
CA ASN A 66 1.06 -11.71 -20.56
C ASN A 66 0.13 -10.73 -19.82
N VAL A 67 -0.89 -10.24 -20.52
CA VAL A 67 -1.84 -9.21 -20.05
C VAL A 67 -3.27 -9.77 -20.09
N PRO A 68 -3.83 -10.25 -18.97
CA PRO A 68 -5.09 -11.00 -18.97
C PRO A 68 -6.35 -10.12 -18.97
N ILE A 69 -6.22 -8.80 -18.81
CA ILE A 69 -7.34 -7.85 -18.85
C ILE A 69 -7.01 -6.61 -19.68
N ARG A 70 -8.05 -5.85 -20.02
CA ARG A 70 -7.90 -4.50 -20.58
C ARG A 70 -7.32 -3.56 -19.53
N GLY A 71 -6.66 -2.50 -19.97
CA GLY A 71 -6.04 -1.51 -19.08
C GLY A 71 -4.94 -0.76 -19.80
N ALA A 72 -3.81 -0.53 -19.14
CA ALA A 72 -2.65 0.08 -19.78
C ALA A 72 -1.33 -0.55 -19.29
N ILE A 73 -0.37 -0.68 -20.21
CA ILE A 73 0.99 -1.10 -19.90
C ILE A 73 1.83 0.16 -19.72
N THR A 74 2.44 0.34 -18.55
CA THR A 74 3.35 1.45 -18.28
C THR A 74 4.79 0.95 -18.30
N VAL A 75 5.64 1.64 -19.05
CA VAL A 75 7.06 1.34 -19.19
C VAL A 75 7.85 2.52 -18.64
N ASP A 76 8.79 2.24 -17.73
CA ASP A 76 9.80 3.18 -17.27
C ASP A 76 11.17 2.53 -17.47
N ALA A 77 12.01 3.13 -18.30
CA ALA A 77 13.33 2.62 -18.63
C ALA A 77 14.37 3.74 -18.54
N GLU A 78 15.41 3.51 -17.75
CA GLU A 78 16.54 4.43 -17.60
C GLU A 78 17.78 3.88 -18.31
N ILE A 79 18.39 4.69 -19.16
CA ILE A 79 19.58 4.35 -19.94
C ILE A 79 20.81 4.74 -19.11
N GLN A 80 21.59 3.75 -18.70
CA GLN A 80 22.70 3.88 -17.75
C GLN A 80 24.02 4.31 -18.40
N ASN A 81 24.04 4.56 -19.71
CA ASN A 81 25.25 4.97 -20.43
C ASN A 81 25.58 6.45 -20.16
N ASN A 82 26.82 6.76 -19.74
CA ASN A 82 27.27 8.14 -19.53
C ASN A 82 27.38 8.96 -20.84
N THR A 83 27.67 8.27 -21.95
CA THR A 83 27.76 8.85 -23.30
C THR A 83 26.93 8.01 -24.25
N PHE A 84 26.27 8.65 -25.22
CA PHE A 84 25.25 8.00 -26.05
C PHE A 84 24.14 7.42 -25.17
N ASP A 85 23.52 8.30 -24.40
CA ASP A 85 22.43 8.02 -23.48
C ASP A 85 21.05 7.96 -24.18
N ASP A 86 21.01 7.88 -25.52
CA ASP A 86 19.77 7.68 -26.29
C ASP A 86 19.41 6.20 -26.42
N GLY A 87 18.11 5.90 -26.43
CA GLY A 87 17.58 4.54 -26.54
C GLY A 87 16.14 4.55 -27.05
N SER A 88 15.65 3.38 -27.46
CA SER A 88 14.29 3.21 -27.97
C SER A 88 13.61 2.07 -27.23
N ALA A 89 12.34 2.26 -26.87
CA ALA A 89 11.52 1.22 -26.27
C ALA A 89 10.09 1.27 -26.78
N TYR A 90 9.52 0.10 -27.03
CA TYR A 90 8.18 -0.05 -27.61
C TYR A 90 7.40 -1.17 -26.94
N ILE A 91 6.08 -1.05 -26.96
CA ILE A 91 5.14 -2.12 -26.71
C ILE A 91 4.47 -2.50 -28.03
N CYS A 92 4.48 -3.80 -28.34
CA CYS A 92 3.82 -4.36 -29.50
C CYS A 92 2.82 -5.42 -29.06
N ASP A 93 1.67 -5.52 -29.74
CA ASP A 93 0.89 -6.75 -29.73
C ASP A 93 1.59 -7.84 -30.55
N GLU A 94 1.11 -9.07 -30.49
CA GLU A 94 1.65 -10.22 -31.24
C GLU A 94 1.82 -9.94 -32.74
N THR A 95 0.83 -9.31 -33.37
CA THR A 95 0.85 -9.05 -34.82
C THR A 95 1.90 -8.02 -35.18
N SER A 96 1.95 -6.91 -34.44
CA SER A 96 2.92 -5.84 -34.64
C SER A 96 4.33 -6.29 -34.31
N TYR A 97 4.50 -7.15 -33.30
CA TYR A 97 5.78 -7.75 -32.96
C TYR A 97 6.33 -8.59 -34.11
N ARG A 98 5.52 -9.48 -34.72
CA ARG A 98 5.96 -10.26 -35.89
C ARG A 98 6.36 -9.39 -37.07
N ARG A 99 5.63 -8.30 -37.32
CA ARG A 99 5.99 -7.33 -38.37
C ARG A 99 7.29 -6.61 -38.05
N PHE A 100 7.48 -6.20 -36.79
CA PHE A 100 8.73 -5.60 -36.31
C PHE A 100 9.92 -6.54 -36.56
N GLN A 101 9.79 -7.82 -36.23
CA GLN A 101 10.84 -8.83 -36.47
C GLN A 101 11.21 -8.97 -37.96
N GLN A 102 10.25 -8.73 -38.86
CA GLN A 102 10.43 -8.84 -40.31
C GLN A 102 10.90 -7.53 -40.97
N GLY A 103 11.14 -6.46 -40.18
CA GLY A 103 11.46 -5.13 -40.70
C GLY A 103 10.29 -4.49 -41.47
N GLN A 104 9.06 -4.94 -41.23
CA GLN A 104 7.87 -4.42 -41.89
C GLN A 104 7.25 -3.26 -41.09
N PRO A 105 6.46 -2.38 -41.74
CA PRO A 105 5.64 -1.39 -41.05
C PRO A 105 4.75 -2.05 -39.99
N ASN A 106 4.83 -1.55 -38.76
CA ASN A 106 4.16 -2.10 -37.59
C ASN A 106 3.50 -0.97 -36.78
N ASN A 107 2.64 -1.34 -35.84
CA ASN A 107 1.91 -0.40 -34.98
C ASN A 107 2.40 -0.45 -33.53
N CYS A 108 3.68 -0.75 -33.31
CA CYS A 108 4.26 -0.71 -31.98
C CYS A 108 4.23 0.73 -31.42
N LEU A 109 3.88 0.87 -30.15
CA LEU A 109 3.72 2.16 -29.50
C LEU A 109 4.85 2.35 -28.48
N GLY A 110 5.49 3.52 -28.49
CA GLY A 110 6.58 3.81 -27.56
C GLY A 110 7.35 5.06 -27.92
N MET A 111 8.61 5.11 -27.49
CA MET A 111 9.50 6.25 -27.68
C MET A 111 10.75 5.83 -28.46
N ASN A 112 11.18 6.68 -29.39
CA ASN A 112 12.32 6.42 -30.26
C ASN A 112 13.46 7.39 -29.95
N ARG A 113 14.67 6.86 -29.70
CA ARG A 113 15.92 7.60 -29.46
C ARG A 113 15.79 8.71 -28.42
N THR A 114 15.06 8.42 -27.35
CA THR A 114 14.90 9.32 -26.20
C THR A 114 16.12 9.20 -25.29
N ARG A 115 16.56 10.33 -24.74
CA ARG A 115 17.77 10.40 -23.90
C ARG A 115 17.44 10.13 -22.44
N GLN A 116 18.33 9.41 -21.75
CA GLN A 116 18.35 9.13 -20.32
C GLN A 116 17.15 8.33 -19.80
N ARG A 117 15.92 8.82 -19.95
CA ARG A 117 14.73 8.18 -19.41
C ARG A 117 13.63 8.09 -20.45
N ILE A 118 13.09 6.88 -20.59
CA ILE A 118 11.93 6.56 -21.43
C ILE A 118 10.78 6.24 -20.50
N ASN A 119 9.71 7.03 -20.55
CA ASN A 119 8.52 6.79 -19.75
C ASN A 119 7.28 6.96 -20.61
N PHE A 120 6.51 5.89 -20.80
CA PHE A 120 5.27 5.95 -21.57
C PHE A 120 4.27 4.89 -21.13
N THR A 121 3.00 5.14 -21.46
CA THR A 121 1.88 4.25 -21.17
C THR A 121 1.15 3.89 -22.46
N VAL A 122 0.87 2.61 -22.65
CA VAL A 122 0.19 2.07 -23.83
C VAL A 122 -1.15 1.46 -23.45
N PRO A 123 -2.28 1.95 -23.99
CA PRO A 123 -3.59 1.37 -23.72
C PRO A 123 -3.69 -0.04 -24.33
N VAL A 124 -4.26 -0.98 -23.57
CA VAL A 124 -4.50 -2.37 -23.92
C VAL A 124 -6.00 -2.56 -24.14
N SER A 125 -6.40 -2.68 -25.41
CA SER A 125 -7.81 -2.85 -25.80
C SER A 125 -8.33 -4.28 -25.67
N ALA A 126 -7.44 -5.28 -25.61
CA ALA A 126 -7.79 -6.69 -25.48
C ALA A 126 -6.77 -7.47 -24.64
N PRO A 127 -7.21 -8.47 -23.86
CA PRO A 127 -6.29 -9.43 -23.24
C PRO A 127 -5.43 -10.15 -24.27
N GLY A 128 -4.18 -10.43 -23.95
CA GLY A 128 -3.28 -11.16 -24.83
C GLY A 128 -1.81 -11.10 -24.44
N THR A 129 -0.98 -11.53 -25.39
CA THR A 129 0.48 -11.41 -25.29
C THR A 129 0.92 -10.11 -25.93
N TYR A 130 1.67 -9.33 -25.17
CA TYR A 130 2.35 -8.12 -25.60
C TYR A 130 3.85 -8.32 -25.50
N TYR A 131 4.61 -7.48 -26.19
CA TYR A 131 6.06 -7.53 -26.24
C TYR A 131 6.63 -6.18 -25.90
N LEU A 132 7.42 -6.11 -24.83
CA LEU A 132 8.36 -5.00 -24.65
C LEU A 132 9.54 -5.23 -25.59
N ILE A 133 9.85 -4.25 -26.42
CA ILE A 133 11.05 -4.20 -27.24
C ILE A 133 11.95 -3.11 -26.70
N LEU A 134 13.23 -3.44 -26.47
CA LEU A 134 14.30 -2.47 -26.24
C LEU A 134 15.21 -2.51 -27.47
N ASP A 135 15.27 -1.39 -28.19
CA ASP A 135 15.86 -1.32 -29.51
C ASP A 135 17.10 -0.42 -29.51
N ASN A 136 18.20 -0.97 -30.02
CA ASN A 136 19.48 -0.31 -30.23
C ASN A 136 20.01 -0.54 -31.66
N SER A 137 19.11 -0.84 -32.60
CA SER A 137 19.43 -1.06 -34.01
C SER A 137 20.05 0.18 -34.68
N PHE A 138 19.76 1.38 -34.16
CA PHE A 138 20.29 2.65 -34.67
C PHE A 138 21.76 2.91 -34.28
N SER A 139 22.30 2.24 -33.27
CA SER A 139 23.69 2.43 -32.80
C SER A 139 24.59 1.35 -33.37
N MET A 140 25.56 1.72 -34.19
CA MET A 140 26.49 0.76 -34.79
C MET A 140 27.68 0.38 -33.89
N LEU A 141 27.98 1.19 -32.87
CA LEU A 141 29.22 1.08 -32.11
C LEU A 141 29.02 0.81 -30.62
N ASN A 142 27.91 1.28 -30.05
CA ASN A 142 27.71 1.26 -28.60
C ASN A 142 26.53 0.38 -28.23
N SER A 143 26.74 -0.54 -27.28
CA SER A 143 25.65 -1.20 -26.57
C SER A 143 24.95 -0.22 -25.62
N LYS A 144 23.70 -0.52 -25.29
CA LYS A 144 22.90 0.25 -24.33
C LYS A 144 22.62 -0.61 -23.11
N GLN A 145 22.80 -0.03 -21.94
CA GLN A 145 22.41 -0.61 -20.67
C GLN A 145 21.13 0.09 -20.21
N TYR A 146 20.05 -0.66 -20.06
CA TYR A 146 18.77 -0.18 -19.56
C TYR A 146 18.54 -0.71 -18.15
N ASN A 147 17.94 0.10 -17.29
CA ASN A 147 17.26 -0.34 -16.08
C ASN A 147 15.76 -0.19 -16.32
N VAL A 148 15.03 -1.31 -16.41
CA VAL A 148 13.65 -1.33 -16.94
C VAL A 148 12.65 -1.84 -15.93
N SER A 149 11.56 -1.10 -15.81
CA SER A 149 10.37 -1.47 -15.05
C SER A 149 9.14 -1.43 -15.95
N VAL A 150 8.31 -2.47 -15.87
CA VAL A 150 7.08 -2.60 -16.67
C VAL A 150 5.93 -2.99 -15.75
N ILE A 151 4.87 -2.20 -15.80
CA ILE A 151 3.62 -2.45 -15.09
C ILE A 151 2.57 -2.90 -16.11
N VAL A 152 1.86 -3.99 -15.80
CA VAL A 152 0.78 -4.52 -16.64
C VAL A 152 -0.51 -4.68 -15.83
N PRO A 153 -1.69 -4.54 -16.44
CA PRO A 153 -2.94 -4.81 -15.76
C PRO A 153 -3.13 -6.33 -15.61
N ASP A 154 -3.64 -6.77 -14.45
CA ASP A 154 -3.87 -8.17 -14.11
C ASP A 154 -5.13 -8.34 -13.22
N ARG A 155 -5.57 -9.58 -13.03
CA ARG A 155 -6.67 -9.95 -12.15
C ARG A 155 -6.18 -10.58 -10.87
N MET A 156 -6.70 -10.05 -9.78
CA MET A 156 -6.41 -10.54 -8.45
C MET A 156 -6.91 -11.98 -8.30
N ASP A 157 -6.07 -12.85 -7.73
CA ASP A 157 -6.49 -14.22 -7.40
C ASP A 157 -7.75 -14.16 -6.51
N PRO A 158 -8.83 -14.88 -6.83
CA PRO A 158 -10.09 -14.77 -6.08
C PRO A 158 -9.96 -15.11 -4.60
N GLN A 159 -9.05 -16.02 -4.22
CA GLN A 159 -8.80 -16.33 -2.82
C GLN A 159 -8.05 -15.19 -2.12
N PHE A 160 -7.03 -14.64 -2.78
CA PHE A 160 -6.33 -13.45 -2.28
C PHE A 160 -7.29 -12.26 -2.11
N ARG A 161 -8.15 -11.98 -3.10
CA ARG A 161 -9.18 -10.94 -3.03
C ARG A 161 -10.13 -11.14 -1.85
N ARG A 162 -10.60 -12.37 -1.62
CA ARG A 162 -11.44 -12.69 -0.45
C ARG A 162 -10.72 -12.38 0.85
N GLY A 163 -9.46 -12.78 0.97
CA GLY A 163 -8.67 -12.46 2.16
C GLY A 163 -8.42 -10.96 2.34
N LEU A 164 -8.31 -10.17 1.28
CA LEU A 164 -8.28 -8.71 1.44
C LEU A 164 -9.64 -8.14 1.86
N THR A 165 -10.72 -8.68 1.30
CA THR A 165 -12.08 -8.27 1.67
C THR A 165 -12.34 -8.54 3.15
N ASP A 166 -11.97 -9.72 3.63
CA ASP A 166 -12.18 -10.12 5.02
C ASP A 166 -11.28 -9.31 5.98
N LEU A 167 -10.09 -8.87 5.55
CA LEU A 167 -9.25 -7.95 6.32
C LEU A 167 -9.95 -6.58 6.48
N LEU A 168 -10.49 -6.01 5.40
CA LEU A 168 -11.21 -4.75 5.47
C LEU A 168 -12.45 -4.86 6.36
N ARG A 169 -13.20 -5.97 6.28
CA ARG A 169 -14.35 -6.22 7.16
C ARG A 169 -13.97 -6.26 8.63
N LEU A 170 -12.86 -6.90 8.96
CA LEU A 170 -12.42 -6.95 10.35
C LEU A 170 -12.00 -5.56 10.85
N ALA A 171 -11.34 -4.77 10.01
CA ALA A 171 -10.97 -3.40 10.36
C ALA A 171 -12.19 -2.49 10.53
N ASP A 172 -13.16 -2.61 9.63
CA ASP A 172 -14.44 -1.94 9.70
C ASP A 172 -15.20 -2.30 10.99
N GLN A 173 -15.39 -3.59 11.26
CA GLN A 173 -16.03 -4.08 12.47
C GLN A 173 -15.30 -3.61 13.74
N TYR A 174 -13.96 -3.59 13.73
CA TYR A 174 -13.17 -3.07 14.84
C TYR A 174 -13.51 -1.60 15.09
N VAL A 175 -13.57 -0.77 14.05
CA VAL A 175 -13.91 0.65 14.18
C VAL A 175 -15.33 0.82 14.69
N GLU A 176 -16.32 0.16 14.08
CA GLU A 176 -17.74 0.27 14.44
C GLU A 176 -18.00 -0.14 15.90
N THR A 177 -17.37 -1.23 16.35
CA THR A 177 -17.57 -1.73 17.72
C THR A 177 -16.79 -0.92 18.76
N THR A 178 -15.67 -0.29 18.38
CA THR A 178 -14.80 0.45 19.30
C THR A 178 -15.18 1.91 19.41
N PHE A 179 -15.61 2.54 18.32
CA PHE A 179 -15.72 3.99 18.18
C PHE A 179 -17.13 4.46 17.83
N GLN A 180 -17.48 5.65 18.33
CA GLN A 180 -18.64 6.43 17.91
C GLN A 180 -18.21 7.32 16.74
N ALA A 181 -18.31 6.82 15.52
CA ALA A 181 -18.00 7.56 14.31
C ALA A 181 -19.10 7.41 13.26
N PRO A 182 -19.30 8.41 12.38
CA PRO A 182 -20.08 8.24 11.17
C PRO A 182 -19.52 7.11 10.30
N ASP A 183 -20.39 6.49 9.50
CA ASP A 183 -20.00 5.46 8.54
C ASP A 183 -19.04 6.04 7.49
N PHE A 184 -18.04 5.25 7.10
CA PHE A 184 -17.14 5.53 5.99
C PHE A 184 -16.80 4.23 5.25
N LYS A 185 -16.27 4.34 4.04
CA LYS A 185 -15.96 3.20 3.18
C LYS A 185 -14.49 2.79 3.31
N LEU A 186 -14.23 1.49 3.26
CA LEU A 186 -12.90 0.94 3.08
C LEU A 186 -12.81 0.28 1.71
N SER A 187 -11.83 0.68 0.91
CA SER A 187 -11.65 0.13 -0.43
C SER A 187 -10.21 -0.26 -0.72
N ILE A 188 -10.03 -1.27 -1.56
CA ILE A 188 -8.75 -1.58 -2.19
C ILE A 188 -8.89 -1.44 -3.70
N GLU A 189 -8.08 -0.55 -4.26
CA GLU A 189 -8.10 -0.19 -5.68
C GLU A 189 -6.70 -0.20 -6.28
N SER A 190 -6.60 -0.10 -7.60
CA SER A 190 -5.29 0.03 -8.25
C SER A 190 -4.98 1.49 -8.49
N CYS A 191 -3.84 1.95 -7.96
CA CYS A 191 -3.45 3.35 -8.03
C CYS A 191 -2.27 3.61 -8.98
N GLY A 192 -1.64 2.55 -9.49
CA GLY A 192 -0.40 2.64 -10.26
C GLY A 192 0.86 2.86 -9.40
N GLN A 193 0.70 3.08 -8.10
CA GLN A 193 1.79 3.22 -7.14
C GLN A 193 1.36 2.73 -5.74
N ALA A 194 2.33 2.29 -4.94
CA ALA A 194 2.09 1.88 -3.56
C ALA A 194 1.73 3.10 -2.71
N ASN A 195 0.46 3.22 -2.34
CA ASN A 195 -0.05 4.33 -1.55
C ASN A 195 -1.27 3.91 -0.71
N ALA A 196 -1.67 4.79 0.21
CA ALA A 196 -2.95 4.76 0.90
C ALA A 196 -3.38 6.21 1.15
N TYR A 197 -4.68 6.47 1.25
CA TYR A 197 -5.17 7.79 1.61
C TYR A 197 -6.58 7.74 2.17
N SER A 198 -6.93 8.77 2.93
CA SER A 198 -8.28 9.08 3.36
C SER A 198 -8.84 10.29 2.61
N VAL A 199 -10.13 10.24 2.27
CA VAL A 199 -10.86 11.31 1.60
C VAL A 199 -11.45 12.23 2.66
N VAL A 200 -10.85 13.42 2.86
CA VAL A 200 -11.22 14.36 3.94
C VAL A 200 -12.73 14.69 3.99
N SER A 201 -13.43 14.75 2.85
CA SER A 201 -14.86 15.10 2.85
C SER A 201 -15.78 13.99 3.36
N THR A 202 -15.37 12.73 3.27
CA THR A 202 -16.23 11.57 3.59
C THR A 202 -15.65 10.67 4.68
N GLY A 203 -14.34 10.73 4.92
CA GLY A 203 -13.62 9.75 5.75
C GLY A 203 -13.36 8.42 5.03
N ASP A 204 -13.70 8.30 3.74
CA ASP A 204 -13.46 7.06 3.00
C ASP A 204 -11.97 6.80 2.85
N ILE A 205 -11.56 5.54 2.96
CA ILE A 205 -10.18 5.11 2.89
C ILE A 205 -9.98 4.25 1.65
N VAL A 206 -8.91 4.56 0.91
CA VAL A 206 -8.46 3.79 -0.25
C VAL A 206 -7.06 3.27 0.02
N LEU A 207 -6.93 1.95 0.02
CA LEU A 207 -5.65 1.25 0.04
C LEU A 207 -5.28 0.84 -1.39
N CYS A 208 -4.12 1.29 -1.89
CA CYS A 208 -3.66 0.89 -3.21
C CYS A 208 -3.16 -0.55 -3.18
N SER A 209 -3.62 -1.37 -4.12
CA SER A 209 -3.25 -2.78 -4.24
C SER A 209 -1.72 -2.97 -4.31
N GLU A 210 -1.02 -2.04 -4.92
CA GLU A 210 0.43 -1.97 -5.06
C GLU A 210 1.14 -1.90 -3.70
N LEU A 211 0.53 -1.24 -2.70
CA LEU A 211 1.01 -1.22 -1.32
C LEU A 211 0.99 -2.62 -0.70
N LEU A 212 -0.06 -3.38 -0.96
CA LEU A 212 -0.25 -4.73 -0.42
C LEU A 212 0.70 -5.73 -1.06
N PHE A 213 0.98 -5.59 -2.37
CA PHE A 213 1.99 -6.40 -3.04
C PHE A 213 3.39 -6.09 -2.52
N ALA A 214 3.74 -4.81 -2.39
CA ALA A 214 5.01 -4.39 -1.80
C ALA A 214 5.17 -4.94 -0.36
N ALA A 215 4.10 -4.92 0.43
CA ALA A 215 4.10 -5.52 1.77
C ALA A 215 4.30 -7.04 1.74
N GLY A 216 3.64 -7.73 0.80
CA GLY A 216 3.78 -9.17 0.60
C GLY A 216 5.20 -9.60 0.19
N GLU A 217 5.85 -8.83 -0.68
CA GLU A 217 7.25 -9.03 -1.06
C GLU A 217 8.20 -8.84 0.12
N ASN A 218 7.93 -7.85 0.97
CA ASN A 218 8.70 -7.58 2.18
C ASN A 218 8.30 -8.46 3.37
N GLN A 219 7.25 -9.29 3.24
CA GLN A 219 6.65 -10.08 4.31
C GLN A 219 6.27 -9.25 5.54
N SER A 220 5.91 -7.97 5.34
CA SER A 220 5.65 -7.02 6.43
C SER A 220 4.16 -6.85 6.69
N VAL A 221 3.63 -7.60 7.66
CA VAL A 221 2.24 -7.54 8.10
C VAL A 221 1.97 -6.25 8.86
N GLY A 222 2.92 -5.84 9.70
CA GLY A 222 2.89 -4.60 10.46
C GLY A 222 2.83 -3.37 9.57
N MET A 223 3.47 -3.39 8.39
CA MET A 223 3.33 -2.34 7.37
C MET A 223 1.87 -2.15 6.96
N VAL A 224 1.16 -3.23 6.59
CA VAL A 224 -0.23 -3.12 6.09
C VAL A 224 -1.15 -2.65 7.20
N ILE A 225 -1.09 -3.29 8.36
CA ILE A 225 -1.98 -2.97 9.49
C ILE A 225 -1.69 -1.56 10.02
N GLY A 226 -0.42 -1.19 10.18
CA GLY A 226 -0.02 0.14 10.63
C GLY A 226 -0.43 1.23 9.66
N THR A 227 -0.30 1.01 8.34
CA THR A 227 -0.75 1.97 7.33
C THR A 227 -2.26 2.11 7.31
N LEU A 228 -3.01 1.00 7.42
CA LEU A 228 -4.47 1.05 7.53
C LEU A 228 -4.90 1.85 8.78
N PHE A 229 -4.29 1.62 9.93
CA PHE A 229 -4.60 2.39 11.14
C PHE A 229 -4.18 3.86 11.05
N HIS A 230 -3.14 4.18 10.28
CA HIS A 230 -2.76 5.56 9.99
C HIS A 230 -3.87 6.27 9.19
N GLU A 231 -4.40 5.65 8.14
CA GLU A 231 -5.53 6.21 7.38
C GLU A 231 -6.84 6.28 8.18
N ILE A 232 -7.10 5.29 9.04
CA ILE A 232 -8.21 5.32 9.99
C ILE A 232 -8.03 6.50 10.95
N GLY A 233 -6.80 6.78 11.38
CA GLY A 233 -6.46 7.94 12.20
C GLY A 233 -6.84 9.25 11.52
N HIS A 234 -6.44 9.46 10.26
CA HIS A 234 -6.86 10.64 9.49
C HIS A 234 -8.39 10.77 9.46
N SER A 235 -9.08 9.68 9.15
CA SER A 235 -10.53 9.66 8.95
C SER A 235 -11.28 9.93 10.25
N LEU A 236 -10.98 9.21 11.33
CA LEU A 236 -11.65 9.36 12.61
C LEU A 236 -11.39 10.72 13.26
N LEU A 237 -10.14 11.19 13.29
CA LEU A 237 -9.82 12.50 13.85
C LEU A 237 -10.56 13.62 13.11
N ASN A 238 -10.67 13.52 11.78
CA ASN A 238 -11.43 14.47 10.97
C ASN A 238 -12.94 14.39 11.25
N LEU A 239 -13.52 13.19 11.27
CA LEU A 239 -14.95 12.98 11.52
C LEU A 239 -15.38 13.44 12.92
N TRP A 240 -14.49 13.38 13.90
CA TRP A 240 -14.72 13.92 15.24
C TRP A 240 -14.47 15.43 15.35
N GLY A 241 -14.01 16.09 14.29
CA GLY A 241 -13.67 17.51 14.30
C GLY A 241 -12.45 17.83 15.17
N LEU A 242 -11.56 16.85 15.40
CA LEU A 242 -10.35 17.07 16.16
C LEU A 242 -9.29 17.77 15.30
N PRO A 243 -8.48 18.66 15.89
CA PRO A 243 -7.37 19.28 15.18
C PRO A 243 -6.34 18.23 14.79
N ASN A 244 -5.41 18.60 13.90
CA ASN A 244 -4.28 17.77 13.51
C ASN A 244 -4.65 16.46 12.80
N PHE A 245 -5.89 16.30 12.32
CA PHE A 245 -6.24 15.16 11.46
C PHE A 245 -5.39 15.10 10.19
N ALA A 246 -4.85 16.23 9.70
CA ALA A 246 -3.92 16.29 8.57
C ALA A 246 -2.44 16.32 9.01
N ASN A 247 -2.15 16.17 10.32
CA ASN A 247 -0.79 16.13 10.83
C ASN A 247 -0.31 14.68 10.91
N GLU A 248 0.62 14.37 10.03
CA GLU A 248 1.21 13.04 9.82
C GLU A 248 1.85 12.42 11.06
N GLU A 249 2.49 13.23 11.92
CA GLU A 249 3.05 12.72 13.18
C GLU A 249 1.93 12.34 14.15
N THR A 250 0.82 13.10 14.18
CA THR A 250 -0.33 12.80 15.05
C THR A 250 -1.05 11.53 14.62
N VAL A 251 -1.21 11.28 13.31
CA VAL A 251 -1.83 10.03 12.83
C VAL A 251 -0.89 8.83 12.94
N ASP A 252 0.42 9.01 12.85
CA ASP A 252 1.40 7.97 13.23
C ASP A 252 1.31 7.61 14.71
N GLU A 253 1.12 8.60 15.58
CA GLU A 253 0.85 8.37 16.99
C GLU A 253 -0.47 7.62 17.18
N PHE A 254 -1.55 8.01 16.49
CA PHE A 254 -2.82 7.29 16.53
C PHE A 254 -2.63 5.82 16.14
N ALA A 255 -1.99 5.54 15.00
CA ALA A 255 -1.72 4.18 14.55
C ALA A 255 -0.89 3.39 15.57
N THR A 256 0.14 4.02 16.15
CA THR A 256 0.95 3.43 17.21
C THR A 256 0.12 3.09 18.45
N TYR A 257 -0.78 3.99 18.85
CA TYR A 257 -1.67 3.78 19.98
C TYR A 257 -2.59 2.58 19.77
N ILE A 258 -3.26 2.49 18.62
CA ILE A 258 -4.13 1.35 18.29
C ILE A 258 -3.34 0.03 18.28
N LEU A 259 -2.16 0.02 17.66
CA LEU A 259 -1.29 -1.16 17.64
C LEU A 259 -0.82 -1.58 19.05
N LEU A 260 -0.57 -0.62 19.96
CA LEU A 260 -0.26 -0.94 21.36
C LEU A 260 -1.44 -1.59 22.07
N GLN A 261 -2.68 -1.15 21.80
CA GLN A 261 -3.88 -1.75 22.42
C GLN A 261 -4.09 -3.21 22.01
N GLY A 262 -3.65 -3.61 20.80
CA GLY A 262 -3.72 -5.00 20.34
C GLY A 262 -2.74 -5.97 21.02
N ASP A 263 -1.86 -5.48 21.89
CA ASP A 263 -0.86 -6.24 22.67
C ASP A 263 0.05 -7.20 21.86
N ASP A 264 0.20 -6.98 20.55
CA ASP A 264 1.13 -7.70 19.69
C ASP A 264 2.33 -6.82 19.33
N PRO A 265 3.44 -6.86 20.10
CA PRO A 265 4.63 -6.05 19.82
C PRO A 265 5.31 -6.42 18.50
N SER A 266 4.98 -7.56 17.88
CA SER A 266 5.56 -7.94 16.60
C SER A 266 5.04 -7.08 15.45
N LEU A 267 3.79 -6.61 15.50
CA LEU A 267 3.24 -5.71 14.48
C LEU A 267 3.92 -4.34 14.52
N LEU A 268 4.14 -3.79 15.71
CA LEU A 268 4.86 -2.53 15.87
C LEU A 268 6.31 -2.63 15.41
N ARG A 269 7.02 -3.71 15.76
CA ARG A 269 8.40 -3.92 15.30
C ARG A 269 8.47 -4.01 13.78
N ASP A 270 7.58 -4.78 13.17
CA ASP A 270 7.51 -4.94 11.72
C ASP A 270 7.17 -3.60 11.01
N TYR A 271 6.25 -2.81 11.58
CA TYR A 271 5.95 -1.45 11.10
C TYR A 271 7.16 -0.51 11.18
N ILE A 272 7.93 -0.57 12.28
CA ILE A 272 9.17 0.19 12.45
C ILE A 272 10.21 -0.26 11.41
N GLU A 273 10.47 -1.57 11.29
CA GLU A 273 11.46 -2.12 10.37
C GLU A 273 11.17 -1.77 8.91
N TYR A 274 9.89 -1.78 8.51
CA TYR A 274 9.49 -1.37 7.17
C TYR A 274 9.95 0.07 6.86
N HIS A 275 9.69 1.01 7.78
CA HIS A 275 10.09 2.40 7.62
C HIS A 275 11.61 2.59 7.68
N GLU A 276 12.33 1.79 8.46
CA GLU A 276 13.80 1.86 8.52
C GLU A 276 14.49 1.40 7.24
N ARG A 277 13.87 0.48 6.49
CA ARG A 277 14.41 -0.01 5.21
C ARG A 277 14.22 0.98 4.07
N GLN A 278 13.37 2.00 4.22
CA GLN A 278 13.13 2.98 3.17
C GLN A 278 14.31 3.92 2.98
N ASN A 279 14.61 4.25 1.72
CA ASN A 279 15.67 5.21 1.40
C ASN A 279 15.22 6.64 1.71
N SER A 280 15.60 7.14 2.88
CA SER A 280 15.23 8.47 3.35
C SER A 280 15.77 9.61 2.46
N TRP A 281 16.86 9.38 1.71
CA TRP A 281 17.37 10.39 0.77
C TRP A 281 16.44 10.54 -0.44
N ALA A 282 16.01 9.42 -1.02
CA ALA A 282 15.06 9.43 -2.13
C ALA A 282 13.73 10.09 -1.71
N GLN A 283 13.25 9.79 -0.51
CA GLN A 283 12.05 10.42 0.06
C GLN A 283 12.22 11.92 0.29
N ALA A 284 13.36 12.36 0.83
CA ALA A 284 13.64 13.77 1.03
C ALA A 284 13.64 14.54 -0.29
N SER A 285 14.29 14.00 -1.33
CA SER A 285 14.26 14.58 -2.68
C SER A 285 12.83 14.66 -3.21
N GLN A 286 12.04 13.59 -3.08
CA GLN A 286 10.65 13.58 -3.53
C GLN A 286 9.80 14.62 -2.79
N ILE A 287 9.96 14.77 -1.47
CA ILE A 287 9.26 15.78 -0.67
C ILE A 287 9.62 17.19 -1.14
N ILE A 288 10.91 17.47 -1.40
CA ILE A 288 11.38 18.76 -1.90
C ILE A 288 10.79 19.08 -3.28
N GLU A 289 10.70 18.08 -4.16
CA GLU A 289 10.21 18.25 -5.53
C GLU A 289 8.68 18.38 -5.61
N GLN A 290 7.95 17.61 -4.78
CA GLN A 290 6.50 17.44 -4.91
C GLN A 290 5.70 18.13 -3.79
N GLY A 291 6.36 18.66 -2.77
CA GLY A 291 5.70 19.36 -1.64
C GLY A 291 5.00 18.43 -0.65
N GLY A 292 5.52 17.20 -0.46
CA GLY A 292 4.93 16.22 0.46
C GLY A 292 5.03 16.65 1.94
N THR A 293 4.00 16.37 2.72
CA THR A 293 3.95 16.71 4.16
C THR A 293 4.31 15.55 5.09
N HIS A 294 4.46 14.33 4.55
CA HIS A 294 4.83 13.16 5.34
C HIS A 294 6.27 13.26 5.89
N PRO A 295 6.49 12.99 7.19
CA PRO A 295 7.82 12.85 7.74
C PRO A 295 8.60 11.77 7.01
N LEU A 296 9.92 11.94 6.94
CA LEU A 296 10.82 10.91 6.42
C LEU A 296 10.59 9.58 7.14
N SER A 297 10.63 8.45 6.44
CA SER A 297 10.37 7.15 7.07
C SER A 297 11.31 6.86 8.25
N ALA A 298 12.58 7.27 8.18
CA ALA A 298 13.49 7.16 9.33
C ALA A 298 13.03 7.97 10.55
N GLN A 299 12.36 9.12 10.35
CA GLN A 299 11.76 9.89 11.45
C GLN A 299 10.53 9.18 12.01
N ARG A 300 9.64 8.66 11.14
CA ARG A 300 8.47 7.88 11.55
C ARG A 300 8.90 6.69 12.41
N ALA A 301 9.86 5.89 11.95
CA ALA A 301 10.40 4.76 12.69
C ALA A 301 10.94 5.14 14.08
N ARG A 302 11.70 6.25 14.18
CA ARG A 302 12.21 6.76 15.47
C ARG A 302 11.06 7.17 16.40
N ASN A 303 10.05 7.86 15.88
CA ASN A 303 8.90 8.32 16.66
C ASN A 303 8.08 7.15 17.19
N VAL A 304 7.73 6.19 16.33
CA VAL A 304 7.00 4.96 16.73
C VAL A 304 7.81 4.19 17.79
N ARG A 305 9.12 4.03 17.61
CA ARG A 305 10.00 3.37 18.60
C ARG A 305 10.00 4.10 19.95
N ARG A 306 10.10 5.43 19.95
CA ARG A 306 10.05 6.25 21.17
C ARG A 306 8.70 6.08 21.89
N ASN A 307 7.61 6.09 21.15
CA ASN A 307 6.27 5.88 21.69
C ASN A 307 6.13 4.48 22.32
N MET A 308 6.66 3.45 21.66
CA MET A 308 6.70 2.09 22.19
C MET A 308 7.54 1.98 23.47
N GLN A 309 8.68 2.65 23.54
CA GLN A 309 9.54 2.68 24.75
C GLN A 309 8.86 3.40 25.93
N ASN A 310 7.99 4.37 25.64
CA ASN A 310 7.22 5.11 26.65
C ASN A 310 5.73 4.75 26.62
N ALA A 311 5.40 3.49 26.30
CA ALA A 311 4.04 3.09 25.93
C ALA A 311 2.98 3.40 27.01
N ALA A 312 3.31 3.31 28.29
CA ALA A 312 2.37 3.61 29.37
C ALA A 312 1.96 5.09 29.40
N ALA A 313 2.92 6.01 29.50
CA ALA A 313 2.63 7.44 29.52
C ALA A 313 2.13 7.95 28.17
N PHE A 314 2.55 7.33 27.06
CA PHE A 314 2.03 7.59 25.73
C PHE A 314 0.55 7.22 25.62
N SER A 315 0.19 5.98 25.99
CA SER A 315 -1.20 5.50 25.91
C SER A 315 -2.12 6.23 26.87
N GLU A 316 -1.67 6.62 28.05
CA GLU A 316 -2.47 7.42 28.99
C GLU A 316 -2.93 8.76 28.39
N ARG A 317 -2.08 9.43 27.58
CA ARG A 317 -2.48 10.66 26.86
C ARG A 317 -3.54 10.38 25.81
N TRP A 318 -3.34 9.34 25.01
CA TRP A 318 -4.28 8.95 23.97
C TRP A 318 -5.61 8.43 24.55
N ASN A 319 -5.60 7.73 25.68
CA ASN A 319 -6.81 7.30 26.38
C ASN A 319 -7.70 8.51 26.72
N ARG A 320 -7.12 9.62 27.21
CA ARG A 320 -7.88 10.85 27.50
C ARG A 320 -8.53 11.45 26.27
N LEU A 321 -7.83 11.38 25.13
CA LEU A 321 -8.30 11.93 23.86
C LEU A 321 -9.36 11.03 23.22
N ILE A 322 -9.15 9.72 23.22
CA ILE A 322 -9.92 8.75 22.43
C ILE A 322 -11.14 8.22 23.17
N TYR A 323 -11.07 8.00 24.49
CA TYR A 323 -12.17 7.40 25.24
C TYR A 323 -13.50 8.18 25.12
N PRO A 324 -13.52 9.53 25.08
CA PRO A 324 -14.74 10.30 24.80
C PRO A 324 -15.42 9.98 23.46
N HIS A 325 -14.71 9.35 22.53
CA HIS A 325 -15.20 8.94 21.22
C HIS A 325 -15.37 7.42 21.07
N MET A 326 -15.14 6.64 22.14
CA MET A 326 -15.40 5.19 22.13
C MET A 326 -16.87 4.89 22.37
N THR A 327 -17.34 3.72 21.94
CA THR A 327 -18.66 3.19 22.30
C THR A 327 -18.74 2.85 23.79
N ASP A 328 -19.96 2.83 24.35
CA ASP A 328 -20.14 2.45 25.76
C ASP A 328 -19.75 0.98 26.00
N SER A 329 -20.02 0.09 25.04
CA SER A 329 -19.61 -1.32 25.10
C SER A 329 -18.09 -1.46 25.16
N SER A 330 -17.35 -0.69 24.36
CA SER A 330 -15.89 -0.73 24.35
C SER A 330 -15.29 -0.17 25.65
N LEU A 331 -15.85 0.94 26.18
CA LEU A 331 -15.46 1.47 27.49
C LEU A 331 -15.77 0.50 28.64
N LEU A 332 -16.91 -0.18 28.60
CA LEU A 332 -17.24 -1.23 29.57
C LEU A 332 -16.26 -2.41 29.49
N SER A 333 -15.82 -2.79 28.30
CA SER A 333 -14.78 -3.80 28.09
C SER A 333 -13.47 -3.37 28.77
N VAL A 334 -13.05 -2.11 28.60
CA VAL A 334 -11.89 -1.53 29.28
C VAL A 334 -12.00 -1.62 30.81
N VAL A 335 -13.17 -1.36 31.39
CA VAL A 335 -13.37 -1.44 32.85
C VAL A 335 -13.33 -2.88 33.36
N ARG A 336 -13.91 -3.83 32.62
CA ARG A 336 -14.03 -5.23 33.02
C ARG A 336 -12.75 -6.03 32.81
N SER A 337 -12.05 -5.77 31.72
CA SER A 337 -10.89 -6.53 31.25
C SER A 337 -9.81 -5.58 30.71
N PRO A 338 -9.21 -4.72 31.54
CA PRO A 338 -8.21 -3.76 31.07
C PRO A 338 -6.95 -4.48 30.57
N THR A 339 -6.42 -4.00 29.45
CA THR A 339 -5.04 -4.31 29.02
C THR A 339 -4.04 -3.47 29.82
N ARG A 340 -2.75 -3.78 29.67
CA ARG A 340 -1.65 -3.03 30.31
C ARG A 340 -1.57 -1.54 29.93
N TYR A 341 -2.23 -1.13 28.86
CA TYR A 341 -2.20 0.26 28.36
C TYR A 341 -3.54 0.99 28.53
N ASN A 342 -4.54 0.33 29.08
CA ASN A 342 -5.82 0.96 29.36
C ASN A 342 -5.83 1.75 30.67
N SER A 343 -6.62 2.81 30.70
CA SER A 343 -6.84 3.62 31.89
C SER A 343 -8.27 3.46 32.42
N VAL A 344 -8.46 2.54 33.38
CA VAL A 344 -9.79 2.23 33.94
C VAL A 344 -10.48 3.46 34.53
N SER A 345 -9.73 4.34 35.21
CA SER A 345 -10.27 5.55 35.83
C SER A 345 -10.85 6.53 34.80
N ILE A 346 -10.17 6.72 33.67
CA ILE A 346 -10.67 7.57 32.56
C ILE A 346 -11.93 6.94 31.95
N ALA A 347 -11.94 5.62 31.71
CA ALA A 347 -13.12 4.95 31.16
C ALA A 347 -14.34 5.12 32.06
N GLN A 348 -14.18 4.90 33.38
CA GLN A 348 -15.23 5.13 34.37
C GLN A 348 -15.69 6.58 34.42
N GLN A 349 -14.79 7.55 34.25
CA GLN A 349 -15.16 8.96 34.19
C GLN A 349 -16.03 9.27 32.97
N VAL A 350 -15.67 8.75 31.79
CA VAL A 350 -16.46 8.93 30.56
C VAL A 350 -17.83 8.26 30.70
N LEU A 351 -17.89 7.01 31.18
CA LEU A 351 -19.14 6.29 31.42
C LEU A 351 -20.06 7.03 32.40
N ARG A 352 -19.53 7.58 33.51
CA ARG A 352 -20.32 8.44 34.43
C ARG A 352 -20.91 9.65 33.76
N THR A 353 -20.10 10.34 32.95
CA THR A 353 -20.53 11.55 32.24
C THR A 353 -21.67 11.24 31.27
N ARG A 354 -21.70 10.03 30.71
CA ARG A 354 -22.77 9.52 29.84
C ARG A 354 -23.95 8.89 30.60
N GLY A 355 -23.91 8.80 31.92
CA GLY A 355 -24.97 8.17 32.73
C GLY A 355 -25.03 6.64 32.63
N VAL A 356 -23.95 5.98 32.21
CA VAL A 356 -23.87 4.53 32.09
C VAL A 356 -23.32 3.94 33.39
N THR A 357 -24.01 2.93 33.93
CA THR A 357 -23.58 2.14 35.10
C THR A 357 -22.79 0.90 34.65
N TRP A 358 -21.73 0.52 35.37
CA TRP A 358 -20.83 -0.56 34.98
C TRP A 358 -20.62 -1.63 36.05
#